data_AF-A0A536T1D9-F1
#
_entry.id   AF-A0A536T1D9-F1
#
_cell.length_a   1.000
_cell.length_b   1.000
_cell.length_c   1.000
_cell.angle_alpha   90.00
_cell.angle_beta   90.00
_cell.angle_gamma   90.00
#
_symmetry.space_group_name_H-M   'P 1'
#
loop_
_entity.id
_entity.type
_entity.pdbx_description
1 polymer ?
#
loop_
_entity_poly.entity_id
_entity_poly.type
_entity_poly.pdbx_seq_one_letter_code
_entity_poly.pdbx_strand_id
1 'polypeptide(L)' 'MRALDGVTAVRRDAQGIELTSTELRRTIPALLALLERQQLRLTELRTHSATLEDVFVSLTGRHLRDA' A
#
# COMPACT_ATOMS: atom_id res chain seq x y z
N MET A 1 17.81 0.49 -1.55
CA MET A 1 16.40 0.84 -1.88
C MET A 1 15.82 1.55 -0.68
N ARG A 2 15.46 2.84 -0.78
CA ARG A 2 14.90 3.60 0.34
C ARG A 2 13.45 3.17 0.53
N ALA A 3 13.12 2.58 1.69
CA ALA A 3 11.73 2.38 2.08
C ALA A 3 11.04 3.75 2.11
N LEU A 4 9.87 3.85 1.50
CA LEU A 4 9.07 5.07 1.51
C LEU A 4 8.68 5.39 2.95
N ASP A 5 8.69 6.66 3.34
CA ASP A 5 8.44 7.03 4.73
C ASP A 5 7.00 6.66 5.14
N GLY A 6 6.88 5.93 6.25
CA GLY A 6 5.60 5.39 6.73
C GLY A 6 5.11 4.09 6.05
N VAL A 7 5.85 3.52 5.10
CA VAL A 7 5.52 2.21 4.50
C VAL A 7 6.12 1.09 5.34
N THR A 8 5.26 0.17 5.80
CA THR A 8 5.63 -1.00 6.58
C THR A 8 5.75 -2.28 5.75
N ALA A 9 5.00 -2.37 4.65
CA ALA A 9 5.10 -3.48 3.71
C ALA A 9 4.82 -3.05 2.28
N VAL A 10 5.43 -3.75 1.33
CA VAL A 10 5.23 -3.56 -0.11
C VAL A 10 4.91 -4.91 -0.71
N ARG A 11 3.77 -5.00 -1.38
CA ARG A 11 3.36 -6.17 -2.16
C ARG A 11 3.20 -5.77 -3.61
N ARG A 12 3.56 -6.67 -4.52
CA ARG A 12 3.31 -6.51 -5.96
C ARG A 12 2.54 -7.73 -6.43
N ASP A 13 1.48 -7.48 -7.17
CA ASP A 13 0.64 -8.52 -7.77
C ASP A 13 0.40 -8.21 -9.26
N ALA A 14 -0.52 -8.96 -9.89
CA ALA A 14 -0.88 -8.76 -11.29
C ALA A 14 -1.68 -7.47 -11.54
N GLN A 15 -2.26 -6.88 -10.50
CA GLN A 15 -3.10 -5.67 -10.56
C GLN A 15 -2.32 -4.39 -10.24
N GLY A 16 -1.19 -4.48 -9.55
CA GLY A 16 -0.33 -3.34 -9.29
C GLY A 16 0.64 -3.51 -8.12
N ILE A 17 0.92 -2.38 -7.48
CA ILE A 17 1.75 -2.30 -6.27
C ILE A 17 0.84 -1.87 -5.12
N GLU A 18 0.85 -2.64 -4.06
CA GLU A 18 0.13 -2.36 -2.82
C GLU A 18 1.13 -1.97 -1.73
N LEU A 19 0.84 -0.86 -1.07
CA LEU A 19 1.68 -0.30 -0.01
C LEU A 19 0.90 -0.33 1.29
N THR A 20 1.38 -1.09 2.27
CA THR A 20 0.88 -1.01 3.63
C THR A 20 1.59 0.13 4.34
N SER A 21 0.82 1.06 4.91
CA SER A 21 1.32 2.24 5.60
C SER A 21 0.68 2.40 6.97
N THR A 22 1.46 2.83 7.95
CA THR A 22 0.97 3.20 9.29
C THR A 22 0.37 4.61 9.32
N GLU A 23 0.83 5.50 8.43
CA GLU A 23 0.38 6.89 8.32
C GLU A 23 0.29 7.33 6.86
N LEU A 24 -0.89 7.20 6.24
CA LEU A 24 -1.16 7.64 4.86
C LEU A 24 -0.73 9.09 4.61
N ARG A 25 -0.93 9.98 5.60
CA ARG A 25 -0.54 11.40 5.54
C ARG A 25 0.98 11.63 5.36
N ARG A 26 1.83 10.68 5.76
CA ARG A 26 3.29 10.74 5.53
C ARG A 26 3.66 10.02 4.24
N THR A 27 3.02 8.89 3.97
CA THR A 27 3.32 8.05 2.82
C THR A 27 2.88 8.64 1.49
N ILE A 28 1.71 9.30 1.40
CA ILE A 28 1.21 9.87 0.14
C ILE A 28 2.15 10.96 -0.39
N PRO A 29 2.55 11.98 0.38
CA PRO A 29 3.50 12.99 -0.11
C PRO A 29 4.84 12.38 -0.53
N ALA A 30 5.35 11.42 0.24
CA ALA A 30 6.60 10.71 -0.09
C ALA A 30 6.48 9.90 -1.39
N LEU A 31 5.29 9.34 -1.68
CA LEU A 31 5.02 8.57 -2.91
C LEU A 31 4.99 9.49 -4.11
N LEU A 32 4.26 10.60 -4.02
CA LEU A 32 4.19 11.57 -5.10
C LEU A 32 5.58 12.15 -5.42
N ALA A 33 6.35 12.52 -4.39
CA ALA A 33 7.73 12.97 -4.58
C ALA A 33 8.62 11.91 -5.23
N LEU A 34 8.43 10.62 -4.91
CA LEU A 34 9.18 9.55 -5.57
C LEU A 34 8.77 9.41 -7.04
N LEU A 35 7.47 9.46 -7.35
CA LEU A 35 6.97 9.35 -8.72
C LEU A 35 7.45 10.51 -9.59
N GLU A 36 7.42 11.74 -9.06
CA GLU A 36 7.98 12.92 -9.73
C GLU A 36 9.47 12.75 -10.03
N ARG A 37 10.26 12.30 -9.05
CA ARG A 37 11.71 12.07 -9.23
C ARG A 37 12.02 10.98 -10.25
N GLN A 38 11.13 10.00 -10.39
CA GLN A 38 11.25 8.91 -11.37
C GLN A 38 10.58 9.25 -12.71
N GLN A 39 9.99 10.45 -12.84
CA GLN A 39 9.20 10.88 -14.00
C GLN A 39 8.07 9.89 -14.36
N LEU A 40 7.51 9.24 -13.34
CA LEU A 40 6.42 8.28 -13.48
C LEU A 40 5.09 9.00 -13.30
N ARG A 41 4.13 8.68 -14.17
CA ARG A 41 2.76 9.16 -14.04
C ARG A 41 1.96 8.20 -13.18
N LEU A 42 1.33 8.74 -12.13
CA LEU A 42 0.34 8.01 -11.34
C LEU A 42 -0.95 7.91 -12.15
N THR A 43 -1.30 6.70 -12.62
CA THR A 43 -2.55 6.47 -13.37
C THR A 43 -3.75 6.32 -12.43
N GLU A 44 -3.56 5.63 -11.30
CA GLU A 44 -4.63 5.40 -10.33
C GLU A 44 -4.03 5.21 -8.93
N LEU A 45 -4.66 5.80 -7.90
CA LEU A 45 -4.31 5.62 -6.50
C LEU A 45 -5.58 5.33 -5.71
N ARG A 46 -5.63 4.15 -5.09
CA ARG A 46 -6.70 3.77 -4.17
C ARG A 46 -6.12 3.73 -2.76
N THR A 47 -6.66 4.55 -1.87
CA THR A 47 -6.35 4.50 -0.44
C THR A 47 -7.45 3.73 0.24
N HIS A 48 -7.13 2.55 0.76
CA HIS A 48 -8.04 1.76 1.57
C HIS A 48 -7.57 1.79 3.02
N SER A 49 -8.49 2.06 3.95
CA SER A 49 -8.20 1.89 5.37
C SER A 49 -8.27 0.40 5.67
N ALA A 50 -7.12 -0.21 6.02
CA ALA A 50 -7.06 -1.64 6.30
C ALA A 50 -8.06 -2.01 7.40
N THR A 51 -9.03 -2.84 7.05
CA THR A 51 -9.92 -3.46 8.03
C THR A 51 -9.24 -4.67 8.66
N LEU A 52 -9.75 -5.17 9.78
CA LEU A 52 -9.25 -6.41 10.38
C LEU A 52 -9.32 -7.60 9.42
N GLU A 53 -10.33 -7.64 8.55
CA GLU A 53 -10.44 -8.65 7.50
C GLU A 53 -9.26 -8.57 6.50
N ASP A 54 -8.88 -7.37 6.08
CA ASP A 54 -7.76 -7.16 5.16
C ASP A 54 -6.41 -7.56 5.78
N VAL A 55 -6.21 -7.26 7.06
CA VAL A 55 -5.01 -7.67 7.80
C VAL A 55 -4.98 -9.19 7.97
N PHE A 56 -6.13 -9.80 8.28
CA PHE A 56 -6.25 -11.24 8.42
C PHE A 56 -5.95 -11.97 7.11
N VAL A 57 -6.51 -11.50 5.99
CA VAL A 57 -6.22 -12.03 4.64
C VAL A 57 -4.75 -11.89 4.30
N SER A 58 -4.15 -10.71 4.55
CA SER A 58 -2.74 -10.46 4.27
C SER A 58 -1.80 -11.36 5.09
N LEU A 59 -2.15 -11.69 6.34
CA LEU A 59 -1.34 -12.53 7.23
C LEU A 59 -1.58 -14.03 7.04
N THR A 60 -2.78 -14.45 6.65
CA THR A 60 -3.18 -15.86 6.67
C THR A 60 -3.51 -16.44 5.29
N GLY A 61 -3.65 -15.60 4.26
CA GLY A 61 -4.02 -16.04 2.91
C GLY A 61 -5.47 -16.51 2.78
N ARG A 62 -6.30 -16.34 3.80
CA ARG A 62 -7.72 -16.73 3.82
C ARG A 62 -8.62 -15.55 4.19
N HIS A 63 -9.80 -15.50 3.58
CA HIS A 63 -10.84 -14.53 3.93
C HIS A 63 -11.33 -14.75 5.36
N LEU A 64 -11.59 -13.66 6.09
CA LEU A 64 -12.26 -13.70 7.38
C LEU A 64 -13.77 -13.89 7.16
N ARG A 65 -14.17 -15.01 6.56
CA ARG A 65 -15.58 -15.39 6.44
C ARG A 65 -15.74 -16.87 6.74
N ASP A 66 -16.00 -17.12 8.01
CA ASP A 66 -16.79 -18.24 8.53
C ASP A 66 -17.32 -17.81 9.90
N ALA A 67 -18.50 -17.18 9.92
CA ALA A 67 -19.52 -17.18 11.00
C ALA A 67 -20.61 -16.14 10.70
#